data_AF-A0A8J5BQ70-F1
#
_entry.id   AF-A0A8J5BQ70-F1
#
_cell.length_a   1.000
_cell.length_b   1.000
_cell.length_c   1.000
_cell.angle_alpha   90.00
_cell.angle_beta   90.00
_cell.angle_gamma   90.00
#
_symmetry.space_group_name_H-M   'P 1'
#
loop_
_entity.id
_entity.type
_entity.pdbx_description
1 polymer ?
#
loop_
_entity_poly.entity_id
_entity_poly.type
_entity_poly.pdbx_seq_one_letter_code
_entity_poly.pdbx_strand_id
1 'polypeptide(L)'
;MRAHSSYTVTSISDIFKHSSLHECTRGTYEELYNAFKANAAFLKKSDHSTALSPIQNRGLRLLLQDKPEDFVITSEEEGRFPVHSYLLNGLWPFFKTATNIDMIEKESKTLHLPYPKPWVQILVDFFYGKQVQDFDRDAATGLLVVSSTYDIPELKQLATRHIMADKSNLDIEAAMKGWRRAFESDASEPQELFARFLAQNLSKIEESQAAAEFSETQLLSLFCQAVKLK
;
A
#
# COMPACT_ATOMS: atom_id res chain seq x y z
N MET A 1 41.49 26.62 -41.47
CA MET A 1 40.43 25.69 -41.95
C MET A 1 40.49 24.41 -41.13
N ARG A 2 39.57 24.25 -40.17
CA ARG A 2 39.26 22.94 -39.53
C ARG A 2 37.75 22.79 -39.59
N ALA A 3 37.30 21.72 -40.24
CA ALA A 3 35.89 21.41 -40.42
C ALA A 3 35.29 20.91 -39.10
N HIS A 4 34.20 21.53 -38.67
CA HIS A 4 33.33 20.98 -37.63
C HIS A 4 32.42 19.92 -38.26
N SER A 5 32.59 18.66 -37.87
CA SER A 5 31.61 17.60 -38.13
C SER A 5 30.57 17.62 -37.01
N SER A 6 29.41 18.18 -37.31
CA SER A 6 28.20 18.09 -36.49
C SER A 6 27.64 16.67 -36.55
N TYR A 7 27.70 15.94 -35.44
CA TYR A 7 27.01 14.65 -35.30
C TYR A 7 25.62 14.90 -34.72
N THR A 8 24.59 14.57 -35.50
CA THR A 8 23.19 14.56 -35.06
C THR A 8 22.86 13.20 -34.46
N VAL A 9 22.64 13.16 -33.15
CA VAL A 9 22.12 11.98 -32.43
C VAL A 9 20.66 11.80 -32.82
N THR A 10 20.33 10.67 -33.46
CA THR A 10 18.97 10.40 -34.00
C THR A 10 18.26 9.23 -33.32
N SER A 11 18.89 8.54 -32.35
CA SER A 11 18.22 7.48 -31.58
C SER A 11 18.88 7.21 -30.21
N ILE A 12 18.07 6.97 -29.18
CA ILE A 12 18.50 6.61 -27.81
C ILE A 12 19.29 5.28 -27.79
N SER A 13 19.13 4.43 -28.81
CA SER A 13 19.87 3.16 -28.95
C SER A 13 21.38 3.33 -29.08
N ASP A 14 21.85 4.49 -29.52
CA ASP A 14 23.29 4.73 -29.77
C ASP A 14 24.05 5.16 -28.51
N ILE A 15 23.33 5.56 -27.46
CA ILE A 15 23.92 5.95 -26.17
C ILE A 15 24.43 4.72 -25.41
N PHE A 16 23.81 3.54 -25.60
CA PHE A 16 24.12 2.34 -24.83
C PHE A 16 25.24 1.45 -25.38
N LYS A 17 25.85 1.79 -26.52
CA LYS A 17 26.89 0.95 -27.16
C LYS A 17 28.33 1.24 -26.71
N HIS A 18 28.58 2.31 -25.96
CA HIS A 18 29.96 2.79 -25.71
C HIS A 18 30.40 2.89 -24.25
N SER A 19 29.72 2.23 -23.30
CA SER A 19 30.12 2.33 -21.89
C SER A 19 30.40 0.97 -21.27
N SER A 20 31.68 0.74 -20.96
CA SER A 20 32.21 -0.42 -20.26
C SER A 20 31.51 -0.65 -18.92
N LEU A 21 30.93 -1.85 -18.77
CA LEU A 21 29.98 -2.25 -17.74
C LEU A 21 30.53 -2.45 -16.31
N HIS A 22 31.78 -2.07 -16.00
CA HIS A 22 32.40 -2.49 -14.72
C HIS A 22 32.57 -1.43 -13.63
N GLU A 23 32.35 -0.14 -13.90
CA GLU A 23 32.48 0.92 -12.87
C GLU A 23 31.17 1.64 -12.55
N CYS A 24 30.06 1.20 -13.16
CA CYS A 24 28.76 1.87 -13.11
C CYS A 24 27.77 1.22 -12.12
N THR A 25 28.22 0.85 -10.92
CA THR A 25 27.40 0.03 -9.98
C THR A 25 27.15 0.65 -8.62
N ARG A 26 27.55 1.92 -8.38
CA ARG A 26 27.21 2.62 -7.13
C ARG A 26 26.44 3.93 -7.34
N GLY A 27 26.87 4.76 -8.30
CA GLY A 27 26.17 6.01 -8.63
C GLY A 27 24.79 5.80 -9.26
N THR A 28 24.66 4.80 -10.13
CA THR A 28 23.40 4.42 -10.78
C THR A 28 22.33 3.91 -9.81
N TYR A 29 22.72 3.28 -8.71
CA TYR A 29 21.76 2.79 -7.71
C TYR A 29 21.20 3.92 -6.86
N GLU A 30 22.01 4.89 -6.44
CA GLU A 30 21.50 6.09 -5.78
C GLU A 30 20.66 6.94 -6.73
N GLU A 31 21.04 7.07 -8.00
CA GLU A 31 20.26 7.77 -9.02
C GLU A 31 18.93 7.08 -9.32
N LEU A 32 18.91 5.74 -9.41
CA LEU A 32 17.68 4.95 -9.58
C LEU A 32 16.82 4.94 -8.33
N TYR A 33 17.41 4.86 -7.13
CA TYR A 33 16.72 5.00 -5.85
C TYR A 33 16.15 6.41 -5.69
N ASN A 34 16.89 7.45 -6.05
CA ASN A 34 16.42 8.83 -6.05
C ASN A 34 15.37 9.06 -7.14
N ALA A 35 15.46 8.40 -8.30
CA ALA A 35 14.43 8.43 -9.33
C ALA A 35 13.18 7.65 -8.93
N PHE A 36 13.30 6.54 -8.19
CA PHE A 36 12.18 5.80 -7.62
C PHE A 36 11.54 6.52 -6.43
N LYS A 37 12.34 7.15 -5.57
CA LYS A 37 11.88 7.98 -4.44
C LYS A 37 11.27 9.29 -4.93
N ALA A 38 11.83 9.89 -5.98
CA ALA A 38 11.21 11.00 -6.71
C ALA A 38 9.96 10.55 -7.46
N ASN A 39 9.91 9.33 -7.99
CA ASN A 39 8.69 8.74 -8.56
C ASN A 39 7.65 8.39 -7.49
N ALA A 40 8.04 7.92 -6.30
CA ALA A 40 7.13 7.71 -5.17
C ALA A 40 6.59 9.05 -4.68
N ALA A 41 7.41 10.10 -4.67
CA ALA A 41 6.98 11.48 -4.49
C ALA A 41 6.14 12.03 -5.67
N PHE A 42 6.20 11.40 -6.86
CA PHE A 42 5.40 11.73 -8.04
C PHE A 42 4.09 10.93 -8.10
N LEU A 43 4.04 9.72 -7.52
CA LEU A 43 2.81 8.98 -7.22
C LEU A 43 1.93 9.77 -6.24
N LYS A 44 2.52 10.67 -5.44
CA LYS A 44 1.79 11.67 -4.64
C LYS A 44 1.12 12.77 -5.47
N LYS A 45 1.40 12.87 -6.77
CA LYS A 45 1.08 14.06 -7.59
C LYS A 45 0.14 13.81 -8.76
N SER A 46 -0.12 12.56 -9.15
CA SER A 46 -1.04 12.25 -10.24
C SER A 46 -2.44 11.96 -9.72
N ASP A 47 -3.40 12.75 -10.18
CA ASP A 47 -4.82 12.59 -9.95
C ASP A 47 -5.29 11.13 -10.14
N HIS A 48 -5.95 10.63 -9.10
CA HIS A 48 -6.91 9.52 -9.09
C HIS A 48 -6.39 8.08 -9.36
N SER A 49 -5.20 7.84 -9.89
CA SER A 49 -4.69 6.48 -10.17
C SER A 49 -3.56 6.05 -9.24
N THR A 50 -3.72 4.94 -8.53
CA THR A 50 -2.65 4.27 -7.78
C THR A 50 -1.75 3.39 -8.65
N ALA A 51 -2.11 3.20 -9.92
CA ALA A 51 -1.33 2.40 -10.84
C ALA A 51 -0.15 3.20 -11.43
N LEU A 52 1.00 2.55 -11.57
CA LEU A 52 2.15 3.12 -12.28
C LEU A 52 1.79 3.41 -13.75
N SER A 53 2.32 4.51 -14.28
CA SER A 53 2.24 4.80 -15.72
C SER A 53 2.93 3.68 -16.54
N PRO A 54 2.62 3.52 -17.85
CA PRO A 54 3.26 2.51 -18.68
C PRO A 54 4.79 2.59 -18.70
N ILE A 55 5.35 3.80 -18.64
CA ILE A 55 6.81 4.01 -18.61
C ILE A 55 7.39 3.58 -17.26
N GLN A 56 6.73 3.92 -16.15
CA GLN A 56 7.15 3.50 -14.81
C GLN A 56 7.05 1.98 -14.64
N ASN A 57 5.97 1.37 -15.12
CA ASN A 57 5.79 -0.08 -15.15
C ASN A 57 6.89 -0.76 -15.97
N ARG A 58 7.25 -0.21 -17.13
CA ARG A 58 8.36 -0.70 -17.93
C ARG A 58 9.70 -0.56 -17.20
N GLY A 59 9.95 0.57 -16.55
CA GLY A 59 11.14 0.80 -15.74
C GLY A 59 11.26 -0.19 -14.58
N LEU A 60 10.16 -0.40 -13.84
CA LEU A 60 10.10 -1.39 -12.75
C LEU A 60 10.39 -2.80 -13.25
N ARG A 61 9.78 -3.22 -14.37
CA ARG A 61 10.05 -4.53 -14.99
C ARG A 61 11.52 -4.70 -15.36
N LEU A 62 12.13 -3.68 -15.97
CA LEU A 62 13.55 -3.72 -16.33
C LEU A 62 14.46 -3.78 -15.09
N LEU A 63 14.09 -3.11 -14.00
CA LEU A 63 14.86 -3.15 -12.75
C LEU A 63 14.81 -4.49 -12.03
N LEU A 64 13.66 -5.17 -12.13
CA LEU A 64 13.42 -6.50 -11.57
C LEU A 64 13.86 -7.62 -12.50
N GLN A 65 14.12 -7.31 -13.77
CA GLN A 65 14.55 -8.30 -14.76
C GLN A 65 15.83 -9.00 -14.27
N ASP A 66 15.83 -10.33 -14.32
CA ASP A 66 16.94 -11.20 -13.94
C ASP A 66 17.36 -11.10 -12.45
N LYS A 67 16.54 -10.47 -11.59
CA LYS A 67 16.76 -10.46 -10.14
C LYS A 67 15.88 -11.52 -9.45
N PRO A 68 16.45 -12.34 -8.54
CA PRO A 68 15.66 -13.26 -7.76
C PRO A 68 14.91 -12.52 -6.65
N GLU A 69 13.73 -13.04 -6.31
CA GLU A 69 13.02 -12.72 -5.08
C GLU A 69 13.83 -13.31 -3.91
N ASP A 70 14.43 -12.45 -3.10
CA ASP A 70 15.41 -12.80 -2.07
C ASP A 70 14.84 -12.76 -0.65
N PHE A 71 13.55 -12.44 -0.52
CA PHE A 71 12.86 -12.28 0.75
C PHE A 71 11.41 -12.75 0.62
N VAL A 72 10.78 -13.15 1.73
CA VAL A 72 9.40 -13.62 1.75
C VAL A 72 8.58 -12.86 2.79
N ILE A 73 7.43 -12.33 2.40
CA ILE A 73 6.42 -11.86 3.35
C ILE A 73 5.44 -13.01 3.60
N THR A 74 5.04 -13.23 4.85
CA THR A 74 4.02 -14.23 5.21
C THR A 74 2.80 -13.59 5.87
N SER A 75 1.62 -14.17 5.65
CA SER A 75 0.37 -13.79 6.32
C SER A 75 0.02 -14.75 7.46
N GLU A 76 -1.02 -14.44 8.24
CA GLU A 76 -1.54 -15.31 9.30
C GLU A 76 -2.05 -16.67 8.74
N GLU A 77 -2.69 -16.63 7.57
CA GLU A 77 -3.26 -17.81 6.90
C GLU A 77 -2.24 -18.60 6.04
N GLU A 78 -0.98 -18.64 6.45
CA GLU A 78 0.14 -19.29 5.73
C GLU A 78 0.35 -18.81 4.27
N GLY A 79 -0.16 -17.65 3.90
CA GLY A 79 0.13 -17.02 2.62
C GLY A 79 1.60 -16.65 2.52
N ARG A 80 2.26 -16.98 1.40
CA ARG A 80 3.66 -16.64 1.13
C ARG A 80 3.76 -15.75 -0.10
N PHE A 81 4.45 -14.63 0.05
CA PHE A 81 4.63 -13.63 -0.99
C PHE A 81 6.13 -13.41 -1.18
N PRO A 82 6.75 -14.07 -2.16
CA PRO A 82 8.11 -13.77 -2.57
C PRO A 82 8.24 -12.31 -3.01
N VAL A 83 9.25 -11.62 -2.52
CA VAL A 83 9.46 -10.20 -2.77
C VAL A 83 10.95 -9.88 -2.97
N HIS A 84 11.20 -8.72 -3.58
CA HIS A 84 12.53 -8.17 -3.77
C HIS A 84 12.86 -7.23 -2.61
N SER A 85 13.75 -7.64 -1.72
CA SER A 85 14.14 -6.88 -0.52
C SER A 85 14.63 -5.48 -0.88
N TYR A 86 15.39 -5.35 -1.97
CA TYR A 86 15.93 -4.07 -2.43
C TYR A 86 14.82 -3.08 -2.83
N LEU A 87 13.71 -3.57 -3.40
CA LEU A 87 12.57 -2.75 -3.80
C LEU A 87 11.85 -2.24 -2.55
N LEU A 88 11.51 -3.14 -1.63
CA LEU A 88 10.81 -2.80 -0.40
C LEU A 88 11.63 -1.91 0.53
N ASN A 89 12.96 -2.10 0.59
CA ASN A 89 13.87 -1.20 1.31
C ASN A 89 13.81 0.24 0.80
N GLY A 90 13.47 0.44 -0.47
CA GLY A 90 13.30 1.76 -1.08
C GLY A 90 11.92 2.38 -0.88
N LEU A 91 10.88 1.55 -0.79
CA LEU A 91 9.49 2.00 -0.78
C LEU A 91 8.86 1.99 0.61
N TRP A 92 9.33 1.14 1.51
CA TRP A 92 8.69 0.85 2.79
C TRP A 92 9.66 1.07 3.96
N PRO A 93 9.61 2.22 4.65
CA PRO A 93 10.51 2.55 5.77
C PRO A 93 10.48 1.52 6.90
N PHE A 94 9.32 0.94 7.19
CA PHE A 94 9.17 -0.14 8.17
C PHE A 94 9.99 -1.37 7.75
N PHE A 95 9.85 -1.82 6.50
CA PHE A 95 10.63 -2.94 5.97
C PHE A 95 12.13 -2.68 6.06
N LYS A 96 12.54 -1.47 5.66
CA LYS A 96 13.94 -1.04 5.76
C LYS A 96 14.46 -1.14 7.18
N THR A 97 13.68 -0.73 8.16
CA THR A 97 14.06 -0.83 9.57
C THR A 97 14.13 -2.29 10.01
N ALA A 98 13.09 -3.08 9.72
CA ALA A 98 12.99 -4.49 10.09
C ALA A 98 14.14 -5.35 9.52
N THR A 99 14.60 -5.08 8.29
CA THR A 99 15.69 -5.86 7.66
C THR A 99 17.10 -5.32 7.95
N ASN A 100 17.24 -4.10 8.48
CA ASN A 100 18.55 -3.52 8.79
C ASN A 100 19.01 -3.82 10.22
N ILE A 101 18.07 -3.92 11.16
CA ILE A 101 18.37 -4.34 12.53
C ILE A 101 18.73 -5.84 12.50
N ASP A 102 19.68 -6.28 13.33
CA ASP A 102 20.01 -7.70 13.51
C ASP A 102 18.86 -8.43 14.23
N MET A 103 17.71 -8.51 13.56
CA MET A 103 16.54 -9.26 13.99
C MET A 103 16.41 -10.56 13.20
N ILE A 104 15.60 -11.48 13.72
CA ILE A 104 15.36 -12.82 13.15
C ILE A 104 14.94 -12.72 11.67
N GLU A 105 14.25 -11.66 11.27
CA GLU A 105 13.78 -11.39 9.92
C GLU A 105 14.95 -11.23 8.92
N LYS A 106 16.09 -10.68 9.35
CA LYS A 106 17.30 -10.52 8.54
C LYS A 106 17.99 -11.87 8.29
N GLU A 107 18.00 -12.74 9.30
CA GLU A 107 18.59 -14.08 9.20
C GLU A 107 17.68 -15.07 8.45
N SER A 108 16.37 -15.02 8.74
CA SER A 108 15.35 -15.90 8.16
C SER A 108 14.86 -15.46 6.78
N LYS A 109 15.22 -14.24 6.34
CA LYS A 109 14.77 -13.62 5.09
C LYS A 109 13.24 -13.62 4.95
N THR A 110 12.55 -13.53 6.09
CA THR A 110 11.10 -13.65 6.16
C THR A 110 10.53 -12.58 7.09
N LEU A 111 9.45 -11.92 6.67
CA LEU A 111 8.69 -10.98 7.49
C LEU A 111 7.26 -11.49 7.64
N HIS A 112 6.86 -11.79 8.88
CA HIS A 112 5.50 -12.20 9.18
C HIS A 112 4.62 -10.98 9.45
N LEU A 113 3.47 -10.92 8.78
CA LEU A 113 2.44 -9.92 9.00
C LEU A 113 1.20 -10.59 9.60
N PRO A 114 0.70 -10.10 10.76
CA PRO A 114 -0.43 -10.70 11.47
C PRO A 114 -1.75 -10.25 10.84
N TYR A 115 -1.90 -10.44 9.53
CA TYR A 115 -3.09 -10.05 8.77
C TYR A 115 -3.52 -11.16 7.82
N PRO A 116 -4.80 -11.18 7.42
CA PRO A 116 -5.31 -12.12 6.42
C PRO A 116 -4.58 -12.02 5.08
N LYS A 117 -4.53 -13.15 4.35
CA LYS A 117 -3.85 -13.23 3.06
C LYS A 117 -4.31 -12.16 2.05
N PRO A 118 -5.62 -11.83 1.91
CA PRO A 118 -6.05 -10.81 0.95
C PRO A 118 -5.47 -9.42 1.24
N TRP A 119 -5.32 -9.05 2.51
CA TRP A 119 -4.80 -7.74 2.89
C TRP A 119 -3.32 -7.62 2.55
N VAL A 120 -2.56 -8.69 2.85
CA VAL A 120 -1.13 -8.76 2.55
C VAL A 120 -0.88 -8.79 1.04
N GLN A 121 -1.69 -9.54 0.27
CA GLN A 121 -1.59 -9.57 -1.19
C GLN A 121 -1.76 -8.17 -1.79
N ILE A 122 -2.78 -7.41 -1.34
CA ILE A 122 -3.03 -6.05 -1.82
C ILE A 122 -1.88 -5.11 -1.44
N LEU A 123 -1.36 -5.21 -0.21
CA LEU A 123 -0.20 -4.44 0.23
C LEU A 123 1.03 -4.71 -0.64
N VAL A 124 1.32 -5.97 -0.95
CA VAL A 124 2.43 -6.34 -1.83
C VAL A 124 2.19 -5.80 -3.24
N ASP A 125 1.02 -6.03 -3.82
CA ASP A 125 0.67 -5.56 -5.16
C ASP A 125 0.76 -4.03 -5.28
N PHE A 126 0.41 -3.31 -4.21
CA PHE A 126 0.58 -1.86 -4.09
C PHE A 126 2.05 -1.45 -4.23
N PHE A 127 3.00 -2.12 -3.55
CA PHE A 127 4.43 -1.81 -3.68
C PHE A 127 4.99 -2.12 -5.06
N TYR A 128 4.43 -3.12 -5.76
CA TYR A 128 4.77 -3.40 -7.15
C TYR A 128 4.03 -2.50 -8.15
N GLY A 129 3.23 -1.55 -7.68
CA GLY A 129 2.53 -0.60 -8.53
C GLY A 129 1.48 -1.24 -9.44
N LYS A 130 1.01 -2.44 -9.06
CA LYS A 130 -0.07 -3.10 -9.77
C LYS A 130 -1.38 -2.36 -9.52
N GLN A 131 -2.27 -2.43 -10.50
CA GLN A 131 -3.60 -1.87 -10.38
C GLN A 131 -4.40 -2.71 -9.38
N VAL A 132 -4.70 -2.13 -8.21
CA VAL A 132 -5.53 -2.75 -7.18
C VAL A 132 -6.91 -2.09 -7.25
N GLN A 133 -7.88 -2.72 -7.93
CA GLN A 133 -9.21 -2.13 -8.15
C GLN A 133 -10.39 -3.02 -7.75
N ASP A 134 -10.17 -4.30 -7.46
CA ASP A 134 -11.24 -5.26 -7.18
C ASP A 134 -10.93 -6.02 -5.89
N PHE A 135 -11.18 -5.40 -4.74
CA PHE A 135 -11.11 -6.05 -3.43
C PHE A 135 -12.40 -5.78 -2.66
N ASP A 136 -12.75 -6.66 -1.72
CA ASP A 136 -13.98 -6.48 -0.97
C ASP A 136 -13.85 -5.40 0.12
N ARG A 137 -14.98 -5.06 0.73
CA ARG A 137 -15.06 -4.08 1.82
C ARG A 137 -14.29 -4.52 3.06
N ASP A 138 -14.20 -5.82 3.34
CA ASP A 138 -13.44 -6.32 4.47
C ASP A 138 -11.95 -6.01 4.28
N ALA A 139 -11.40 -6.36 3.13
CA ALA A 139 -10.04 -6.00 2.73
C ALA A 139 -9.84 -4.48 2.74
N ALA A 140 -10.80 -3.70 2.22
CA ALA A 140 -10.68 -2.24 2.20
C ALA A 140 -10.59 -1.64 3.62
N THR A 141 -11.43 -2.08 4.54
CA THR A 141 -11.39 -1.62 5.94
C THR A 141 -10.16 -2.15 6.68
N GLY A 142 -9.69 -3.34 6.37
CA GLY A 142 -8.43 -3.88 6.88
C GLY A 142 -7.21 -3.08 6.42
N LEU A 143 -7.20 -2.63 5.17
CA LEU A 143 -6.15 -1.77 4.64
C LEU A 143 -6.08 -0.40 5.33
N LEU A 144 -7.18 0.12 5.89
CA LEU A 144 -7.11 1.30 6.76
C LEU A 144 -6.21 1.05 7.97
N VAL A 145 -6.37 -0.11 8.61
CA VAL A 145 -5.55 -0.51 9.77
C VAL A 145 -4.11 -0.70 9.35
N VAL A 146 -3.86 -1.53 8.33
CA VAL A 146 -2.51 -1.82 7.82
C VAL A 146 -1.78 -0.54 7.41
N SER A 147 -2.44 0.35 6.68
CA SER A 147 -1.85 1.62 6.24
C SER A 147 -1.57 2.58 7.39
N SER A 148 -2.38 2.57 8.44
CA SER A 148 -2.12 3.36 9.64
C SER A 148 -1.00 2.77 10.50
N THR A 149 -0.94 1.45 10.65
CA THR A 149 0.10 0.76 11.43
C THR A 149 1.49 0.92 10.82
N TYR A 150 1.58 0.93 9.50
CA TYR A 150 2.85 0.97 8.78
C TYR A 150 3.17 2.31 8.12
N ASP A 151 2.42 3.37 8.45
CA ASP A 151 2.59 4.73 7.91
C ASP A 151 2.65 4.76 6.37
N ILE A 152 1.61 4.25 5.71
CA ILE A 152 1.47 4.24 4.25
C ILE A 152 0.23 5.08 3.83
N PRO A 153 0.30 6.42 3.87
CA PRO A 153 -0.86 7.29 3.64
C PRO A 153 -1.55 7.09 2.28
N GLU A 154 -0.79 6.75 1.24
CA GLU A 154 -1.30 6.51 -0.11
C GLU A 154 -2.20 5.28 -0.17
N LEU A 155 -1.85 4.24 0.61
CA LEU A 155 -2.67 3.04 0.75
C LEU A 155 -3.93 3.34 1.57
N LYS A 156 -3.84 4.18 2.61
CA LYS A 156 -4.99 4.66 3.37
C LYS A 156 -5.98 5.40 2.46
N GLN A 157 -5.48 6.28 1.60
CA GLN A 157 -6.31 7.01 0.65
C GLN A 157 -6.95 6.10 -0.41
N LEU A 158 -6.26 5.06 -0.87
CA LEU A 158 -6.83 4.05 -1.76
C LEU A 158 -7.99 3.31 -1.08
N ALA A 159 -7.76 2.82 0.14
CA ALA A 159 -8.77 2.13 0.94
C ALA A 159 -10.00 3.02 1.21
N THR A 160 -9.80 4.27 1.63
CA THR A 160 -10.89 5.24 1.82
C THR A 160 -11.71 5.41 0.55
N ARG A 161 -11.07 5.65 -0.60
CA ARG A 161 -11.79 5.83 -1.87
C ARG A 161 -12.59 4.58 -2.25
N HIS A 162 -12.02 3.41 -2.05
CA HIS A 162 -12.70 2.15 -2.33
C HIS A 162 -13.96 1.99 -1.46
N ILE A 163 -13.86 2.24 -0.15
CA ILE A 163 -15.00 2.16 0.78
C ILE A 163 -16.08 3.18 0.40
N MET A 164 -15.69 4.40 0.05
CA MET A 164 -16.64 5.47 -0.28
C MET A 164 -17.31 5.26 -1.65
N ALA A 165 -16.66 4.58 -2.59
CA ALA A 165 -17.20 4.28 -3.91
C ALA A 165 -18.09 3.03 -3.92
N ASP A 166 -17.88 2.10 -2.99
CA ASP A 166 -18.61 0.84 -2.90
C ASP A 166 -20.08 1.05 -2.50
N LYS A 167 -20.98 0.79 -3.46
CA LYS A 167 -22.43 0.92 -3.31
C LYS A 167 -23.12 -0.39 -2.88
N SER A 168 -22.35 -1.43 -2.54
CA SER A 168 -22.93 -2.71 -2.11
C SER A 168 -23.69 -2.54 -0.80
N ASN A 169 -24.71 -3.39 -0.60
CA ASN A 169 -25.52 -3.36 0.61
C ASN A 169 -24.63 -3.54 1.85
N LEU A 170 -24.78 -2.61 2.79
CA LEU A 170 -24.07 -2.65 4.06
C LEU A 170 -24.91 -3.45 5.06
N ASP A 171 -24.29 -4.45 5.67
CA ASP A 171 -24.84 -5.19 6.80
C ASP A 171 -24.34 -4.58 8.12
N ILE A 172 -25.07 -4.80 9.22
CA ILE A 172 -24.75 -4.29 10.55
C ILE A 172 -23.42 -4.82 11.04
N GLU A 173 -23.14 -6.12 10.89
CA GLU A 173 -21.85 -6.66 11.33
C GLU A 173 -20.69 -6.04 10.55
N ALA A 174 -20.83 -5.95 9.23
CA ALA A 174 -19.84 -5.33 8.36
C ALA A 174 -19.65 -3.83 8.69
N ALA A 175 -20.74 -3.11 9.01
CA ALA A 175 -20.69 -1.71 9.39
C ALA A 175 -20.01 -1.50 10.74
N MET A 176 -20.29 -2.35 11.74
CA MET A 176 -19.65 -2.28 13.05
C MET A 176 -18.15 -2.55 12.94
N LYS A 177 -17.76 -3.64 12.27
CA LYS A 177 -16.35 -3.97 12.02
C LYS A 177 -15.66 -2.85 11.23
N GLY A 178 -16.31 -2.32 10.20
CA GLY A 178 -15.81 -1.22 9.38
C GLY A 178 -15.63 0.08 10.17
N TRP A 179 -16.62 0.46 11.01
CA TRP A 179 -16.53 1.64 11.87
C TRP A 179 -15.38 1.53 12.86
N ARG A 180 -15.22 0.37 13.51
CA ARG A 180 -14.13 0.14 14.48
C ARG A 180 -12.77 0.30 13.82
N ARG A 181 -12.55 -0.37 12.70
CA ARG A 181 -11.29 -0.28 11.94
C ARG A 181 -11.02 1.16 11.48
N ALA A 182 -12.05 1.87 11.03
CA ALA A 182 -11.92 3.28 10.63
C ALA A 182 -11.58 4.19 11.81
N PHE A 183 -12.17 3.95 13.00
CA PHE A 183 -11.86 4.67 14.23
C PHE A 183 -10.42 4.41 14.69
N GLU A 184 -9.98 3.16 14.73
CA GLU A 184 -8.60 2.78 15.12
C GLU A 184 -7.54 3.33 14.17
N SER A 185 -7.92 3.59 12.92
CA SER A 185 -7.03 4.09 11.87
C SER A 185 -7.14 5.58 11.65
N ASP A 186 -7.90 6.34 12.46
CA ASP A 186 -8.18 7.76 12.26
C ASP A 186 -8.65 8.09 10.82
N ALA A 187 -9.57 7.29 10.29
CA ALA A 187 -10.15 7.46 8.96
C ALA A 187 -11.55 8.08 9.07
N SER A 188 -11.62 9.41 9.14
CA SER A 188 -12.86 10.14 9.44
C SER A 188 -13.98 9.93 8.42
N GLU A 189 -13.70 9.96 7.11
CA GLU A 189 -14.74 9.81 6.08
C GLU A 189 -15.38 8.41 6.11
N PRO A 190 -14.63 7.28 6.07
CA PRO A 190 -15.22 5.96 6.24
C PRO A 190 -15.92 5.79 7.60
N GLN A 191 -15.34 6.35 8.67
CA GLN A 191 -15.93 6.27 10.00
C GLN A 191 -17.32 6.93 10.02
N GLU A 192 -17.45 8.13 9.46
CA GLU A 192 -18.74 8.83 9.40
C GLU A 192 -19.76 8.08 8.52
N LEU A 193 -19.33 7.50 7.39
CA LEU A 193 -20.17 6.67 6.53
C LEU A 193 -20.80 5.51 7.34
N PHE A 194 -19.98 4.75 8.06
CA PHE A 194 -20.48 3.64 8.87
C PHE A 194 -21.31 4.13 10.06
N ALA A 195 -20.92 5.23 10.71
CA ALA A 195 -21.66 5.81 11.83
C ALA A 195 -23.08 6.23 11.40
N ARG A 196 -23.24 6.84 10.22
CA ARG A 196 -24.57 7.20 9.68
C ARG A 196 -25.46 5.97 9.46
N PHE A 197 -24.91 4.91 8.88
CA PHE A 197 -25.64 3.66 8.67
C PHE A 197 -26.06 3.02 10.00
N LEU A 198 -25.15 2.98 10.98
CA LEU A 198 -25.42 2.43 12.32
C LEU A 198 -26.44 3.29 13.08
N ALA A 199 -26.41 4.62 12.94
CA ALA A 199 -27.38 5.52 13.55
C ALA A 199 -28.83 5.27 13.09
N GLN A 200 -29.01 4.81 11.85
CA GLN A 200 -30.31 4.42 11.29
C GLN A 200 -30.77 3.04 11.78
N ASN A 201 -29.86 2.22 12.30
CA ASN A 201 -30.10 0.82 12.68
C ASN A 201 -29.76 0.55 14.16
N LEU A 202 -29.80 1.57 15.04
CA LEU A 202 -29.36 1.46 16.44
C LEU A 202 -30.00 0.30 17.21
N SER A 203 -31.30 0.03 17.00
CA SER A 203 -32.03 -1.03 17.70
C SER A 203 -31.48 -2.43 17.42
N LYS A 204 -30.80 -2.61 16.29
CA LYS A 204 -30.23 -3.89 15.87
C LYS A 204 -28.76 -4.04 16.25
N ILE A 205 -28.13 -3.00 16.80
CA ILE A 205 -26.73 -3.06 17.26
C ILE A 205 -26.61 -3.94 18.50
N GLU A 206 -27.59 -3.87 19.41
CA GLU A 206 -27.61 -4.66 20.65
C GLU A 206 -27.73 -6.17 20.37
N GLU A 207 -28.33 -6.54 19.24
CA GLU A 207 -28.49 -7.94 18.80
C GLU A 207 -27.25 -8.47 18.05
N SER A 208 -26.32 -7.59 17.68
CA SER A 208 -25.12 -7.93 16.90
C SER A 208 -24.04 -8.56 17.76
N GLN A 209 -23.47 -9.69 17.32
CA GLN A 209 -22.33 -10.31 17.99
C GLN A 209 -21.09 -9.43 17.94
N ALA A 210 -20.97 -8.58 16.90
CA ALA A 210 -19.86 -7.63 16.77
C ALA A 210 -19.82 -6.57 17.88
N ALA A 211 -20.93 -6.32 18.59
CA ALA A 211 -20.98 -5.37 19.70
C ALA A 211 -20.11 -5.83 20.90
N ALA A 212 -19.98 -7.14 21.11
CA ALA A 212 -19.17 -7.69 22.19
C ALA A 212 -17.66 -7.46 21.99
N GLU A 213 -17.22 -7.21 20.76
CA GLU A 213 -15.82 -6.93 20.43
C GLU A 213 -15.43 -5.45 20.59
N PHE A 214 -16.35 -4.58 21.00
CA PHE A 214 -16.07 -3.15 21.18
C PHE A 214 -15.66 -2.85 22.63
N SER A 215 -14.67 -1.97 22.79
CA SER A 215 -14.39 -1.35 24.09
C SER A 215 -15.49 -0.35 24.47
N GLU A 216 -15.61 -0.08 25.77
CA GLU A 216 -16.54 0.94 26.29
C GLU A 216 -16.33 2.30 25.61
N THR A 217 -15.08 2.71 25.41
CA THR A 217 -14.72 3.96 24.72
C THR A 217 -15.20 3.97 23.26
N GLN A 218 -15.05 2.85 22.55
CA GLN A 218 -15.51 2.71 21.17
C GLN A 218 -17.05 2.80 21.09
N LEU A 219 -17.77 2.13 21.99
CA LEU A 219 -19.23 2.22 22.03
C LEU A 219 -19.71 3.64 22.36
N LEU A 220 -19.13 4.27 23.39
CA LEU A 220 -19.47 5.65 23.74
C LEU A 220 -19.20 6.62 22.59
N SER A 221 -18.06 6.48 21.91
CA SER A 221 -17.71 7.28 20.74
C SER A 221 -18.71 7.08 19.60
N LEU A 222 -19.06 5.83 19.29
CA LEU A 222 -20.06 5.48 18.28
C LEU A 222 -21.42 6.10 18.62
N PHE A 223 -21.92 5.94 19.85
CA PHE A 223 -23.21 6.51 20.25
C PHE A 223 -23.20 8.04 20.22
N CYS A 224 -22.12 8.68 20.66
CA CYS A 224 -21.96 10.13 20.57
C CYS A 224 -22.00 10.61 19.12
N GLN A 225 -21.35 9.91 18.20
CA GLN A 225 -21.39 10.23 16.77
C GLN A 225 -22.79 9.99 16.18
N ALA A 226 -23.42 8.86 16.49
CA ALA A 226 -24.75 8.53 16.00
C ALA A 226 -25.81 9.55 16.42
N VAL A 227 -25.71 10.11 17.63
CA VAL A 227 -26.59 11.19 18.10
C VAL A 227 -26.35 12.50 17.34
N LYS A 228 -25.11 12.84 17.02
CA LYS A 228 -24.77 14.07 16.26
C LYS A 228 -25.19 14.02 14.79
N LEU A 229 -25.36 12.83 14.24
CA LEU A 229 -25.69 12.58 12.82
C LEU A 229 -27.20 12.44 12.57
N LYS A 230 -28.02 12.50 13.63
CA LYS A 230 -29.49 12.62 13.55
C LYS A 230 -29.91 14.07 13.43
#